data_AF-A0A7K1E479-F1
#
_entry.id   AF-A0A7K1E479-F1
#
_cell.length_a   1.000
_cell.length_b   1.000
_cell.length_c   1.000
_cell.angle_alpha   90.00
_cell.angle_beta   90.00
_cell.angle_gamma   90.00
#
_symmetry.space_group_name_H-M   'P 1'
#
loop_
_entity.id
_entity.type
_entity.pdbx_description
1 polymer ?
#
loop_
_entity_poly.entity_id
_entity_poly.type
_entity_poly.pdbx_seq_one_letter_code
_entity_poly.pdbx_strand_id
1 'polypeptide(L)'
;MSEPNLSLKDLARINVPTLVLAGDDEPFTSEHTFSMYEALPLGRLAIVPGSSHFVVKEKRGLTQSIIKDFYANLDYPITRWPNRRKEMTERLTEEGSKDS
;
A
#
# COMPACT_ATOMS: atom_id res chain seq x y z
N MET A 1 -7.60 12.69 -20.36
CA MET A 1 -6.32 12.47 -19.65
C MET A 1 -5.84 11.10 -20.07
N SER A 2 -4.65 10.97 -20.64
CA SER A 2 -4.09 9.63 -20.89
C SER A 2 -3.47 9.15 -19.58
N GLU A 3 -4.07 8.14 -18.97
CA GLU A 3 -3.42 7.42 -17.88
C GLU A 3 -2.06 6.90 -18.38
N PRO A 4 -1.00 6.95 -17.55
CA PRO A 4 0.25 6.33 -17.93
C PRO A 4 0.02 4.85 -18.26
N ASN A 5 0.57 4.37 -19.38
CA ASN A 5 0.55 2.97 -19.80
C ASN A 5 1.47 2.11 -18.91
N LEU A 6 1.25 2.15 -17.59
CA LEU A 6 1.90 1.27 -16.62
C LEU A 6 1.04 0.02 -16.49
N SER A 7 1.57 -1.10 -16.97
CA SER A 7 0.90 -2.37 -16.75
C SER A 7 1.11 -2.84 -15.31
N LEU A 8 0.24 -3.74 -14.81
CA LEU A 8 0.46 -4.39 -13.52
C LEU A 8 1.81 -5.14 -13.47
N LYS A 9 2.33 -5.60 -14.61
CA LYS A 9 3.66 -6.22 -14.70
C LYS A 9 4.80 -5.23 -14.46
N ASP A 10 4.60 -3.96 -14.81
CA ASP A 10 5.60 -2.92 -14.55
C ASP A 10 5.60 -2.54 -13.06
N LEU A 11 4.41 -2.48 -12.45
CA LEU A 11 4.27 -2.27 -11.00
C LEU A 11 4.92 -3.40 -10.18
N ALA A 12 4.83 -4.65 -10.66
CA ALA A 12 5.47 -5.80 -10.02
C ALA A 12 7.01 -5.72 -9.98
N ARG A 13 7.63 -4.84 -10.78
CA ARG A 13 9.09 -4.62 -10.76
C ARG A 13 9.52 -3.59 -9.71
N ILE A 14 8.58 -2.87 -9.09
CA ILE A 14 8.86 -1.86 -8.08
C ILE A 14 9.14 -2.56 -6.74
N ASN A 15 10.42 -2.74 -6.45
CA ASN A 15 10.91 -3.42 -5.23
C ASN A 15 11.25 -2.44 -4.09
N VAL A 16 10.61 -1.28 -4.06
CA VAL A 16 10.74 -0.29 -2.97
C VAL A 16 9.41 -0.13 -2.22
N PRO A 17 9.45 0.17 -0.91
CA PRO A 17 8.24 0.44 -0.14
C PRO A 17 7.40 1.51 -0.83
N THR A 18 6.12 1.20 -1.07
CA THR A 18 5.22 2.08 -1.82
C THR A 18 3.89 2.18 -1.11
N LEU A 19 3.40 3.40 -0.90
CA LEU A 19 2.09 3.67 -0.34
C LEU A 19 1.10 4.03 -1.45
N VAL A 20 0.04 3.26 -1.57
CA VAL A 20 -1.15 3.59 -2.37
C VAL A 20 -2.17 4.24 -1.43
N LEU A 21 -2.53 5.49 -1.71
CA LEU A 21 -3.46 6.28 -0.89
C LEU A 21 -4.61 6.79 -1.76
N ALA A 22 -5.85 6.50 -1.38
CA ALA A 22 -7.05 6.89 -2.12
C ALA A 22 -8.20 7.31 -1.17
N GLY A 23 -9.19 8.01 -1.70
CA GLY A 23 -10.46 8.25 -1.02
C GLY A 23 -11.40 7.04 -1.12
N ASP A 24 -12.41 6.96 -0.26
CA ASP A 24 -13.49 5.95 -0.37
C ASP A 24 -14.62 6.38 -1.33
N ASP A 25 -14.75 7.67 -1.63
CA ASP A 25 -15.69 8.27 -2.58
C ASP A 25 -14.97 8.73 -3.87
N GLU A 26 -14.13 7.85 -4.40
CA GLU A 26 -13.33 8.08 -5.60
C GLU A 26 -14.19 7.92 -6.87
N PRO A 27 -14.01 8.74 -7.92
CA PRO A 27 -14.73 8.57 -9.20
C PRO A 27 -14.31 7.32 -9.98
N PHE A 28 -13.21 6.69 -9.60
CA PHE A 28 -12.70 5.45 -10.19
C PHE A 28 -13.17 4.23 -9.38
N THR A 29 -13.24 3.06 -10.01
CA THR A 29 -13.64 1.85 -9.30
C THR A 29 -12.61 1.46 -8.23
N SER A 30 -13.09 1.01 -7.08
CA SER A 30 -12.21 0.49 -6.02
C SER A 30 -11.29 -0.61 -6.53
N GLU A 31 -11.76 -1.43 -7.48
CA GLU A 31 -10.97 -2.48 -8.13
C GLU A 31 -9.68 -1.96 -8.75
N HIS A 32 -9.68 -0.76 -9.34
CA HIS A 32 -8.48 -0.18 -9.94
C HIS A 32 -7.40 0.06 -8.88
N THR A 33 -7.74 0.77 -7.81
CA THR A 33 -6.84 1.03 -6.67
C THR A 33 -6.33 -0.25 -6.04
N PHE A 34 -7.20 -1.24 -5.84
CA PHE A 34 -6.82 -2.54 -5.27
C PHE A 34 -5.87 -3.30 -6.20
N SER A 35 -6.13 -3.32 -7.51
CA SER A 35 -5.27 -4.00 -8.49
C SER A 35 -3.86 -3.41 -8.55
N MET A 36 -3.74 -2.08 -8.50
CA MET A 36 -2.44 -1.39 -8.42
C MET A 36 -1.69 -1.76 -7.13
N TYR A 37 -2.38 -1.71 -6.00
CA TYR A 37 -1.82 -2.08 -4.70
C TYR A 37 -1.37 -3.54 -4.68
N GLU A 38 -2.15 -4.47 -5.24
CA GLU A 38 -1.83 -5.89 -5.28
C GLU A 38 -0.66 -6.22 -6.21
N ALA A 39 -0.47 -5.42 -7.26
CA ALA A 39 0.67 -5.56 -8.15
C ALA A 39 1.99 -5.07 -7.53
N LEU A 40 1.96 -4.27 -6.45
CA LEU A 40 3.15 -3.77 -5.76
C LEU A 40 3.61 -4.75 -4.67
N PRO A 41 4.79 -5.41 -4.80
CA PRO A 41 5.25 -6.42 -3.84
C PRO A 41 5.41 -5.88 -2.41
N LEU A 42 5.89 -4.63 -2.30
CA LEU A 42 6.05 -3.90 -1.04
C LEU A 42 4.98 -2.82 -0.86
N GLY A 43 3.84 -2.98 -1.55
CA GLY A 43 2.71 -2.07 -1.48
C GLY A 43 2.06 -2.07 -0.11
N ARG A 44 1.64 -0.89 0.34
CA ARG A 44 0.72 -0.68 1.47
C ARG A 44 -0.45 0.16 0.96
N LEU A 45 -1.67 -0.14 1.42
CA LEU A 45 -2.89 0.55 1.00
C LEU A 45 -3.47 1.34 2.16
N ALA A 46 -3.84 2.59 1.91
CA ALA A 46 -4.64 3.42 2.79
C ALA A 46 -5.85 3.97 2.04
N ILE A 47 -7.06 3.62 2.49
CA ILE A 47 -8.31 4.23 2.04
C ILE A 47 -8.75 5.22 3.10
N VAL A 48 -8.89 6.50 2.73
CA VAL A 48 -9.22 7.57 3.66
C VAL A 48 -10.75 7.77 3.68
N PRO A 49 -11.41 7.62 4.85
CA PRO A 49 -12.87 7.61 4.92
C PRO A 49 -13.50 9.00 4.75
N GLY A 50 -14.64 9.03 4.06
CA GLY A 50 -15.39 10.24 3.72
C GLY A 50 -14.57 11.23 2.91
N SER A 51 -13.85 10.75 1.90
CA SER A 51 -13.07 11.60 0.99
C SER A 51 -13.10 11.12 -0.45
N SER A 52 -13.04 12.08 -1.35
CA SER A 52 -13.03 11.89 -2.80
C SER A 52 -11.61 11.86 -3.36
N HIS A 53 -11.50 12.04 -4.68
CA HIS A 53 -10.25 12.29 -5.38
C HIS A 53 -9.39 13.40 -4.75
N PHE A 54 -9.99 14.39 -4.09
CA PHE A 54 -9.29 15.49 -3.44
C PHE A 54 -8.85 15.19 -1.99
N VAL A 55 -8.56 13.92 -1.68
CA VAL A 55 -8.21 13.42 -0.33
C VAL A 55 -7.24 14.32 0.45
N VAL A 56 -6.18 14.83 -0.18
CA VAL A 56 -5.18 15.70 0.47
C VAL A 56 -5.77 17.04 0.92
N LYS A 57 -6.76 17.57 0.17
CA LYS A 57 -7.45 18.83 0.51
C LYS A 57 -8.53 18.59 1.56
N GLU A 58 -9.31 17.53 1.40
CA GLU A 58 -10.47 17.25 2.25
C GLU A 58 -10.08 16.69 3.62
N LYS A 59 -9.04 15.87 3.69
CA LYS A 59 -8.62 15.14 4.91
C LYS A 59 -7.16 15.37 5.26
N ARG A 60 -6.65 16.58 5.00
CA ARG A 60 -5.22 16.97 5.18
C ARG A 60 -4.56 16.39 6.42
N GLY A 61 -5.16 16.54 7.59
CA GLY A 61 -4.58 16.06 8.85
C GLY A 61 -4.41 14.54 8.89
N LEU A 62 -5.44 13.80 8.49
CA LEU A 62 -5.40 12.34 8.45
C LEU A 62 -4.41 11.84 7.39
N THR A 63 -4.45 12.41 6.19
CA THR A 63 -3.51 12.08 5.11
C THR A 63 -2.06 12.31 5.53
N GLN A 64 -1.77 13.43 6.21
CA GLN A 64 -0.42 13.69 6.72
C GLN A 64 0.04 12.69 7.77
N SER A 65 -0.85 12.27 8.67
CA SER A 65 -0.52 11.26 9.68
C SER A 65 -0.20 9.91 9.04
N ILE A 66 -0.96 9.48 8.04
CA ILE A 66 -0.71 8.25 7.29
C ILE A 66 0.64 8.29 6.58
N ILE A 67 0.96 9.41 5.91
CA ILE A 67 2.24 9.59 5.21
C ILE A 67 3.41 9.54 6.20
N LYS A 68 3.29 10.20 7.36
CA LYS A 68 4.32 10.17 8.40
C LYS A 68 4.53 8.77 8.97
N ASP A 69 3.44 8.04 9.23
CA ASP A 69 3.49 6.65 9.70
C ASP A 69 4.20 5.75 8.69
N PHE A 70 3.89 5.90 7.40
CA PHE A 70 4.56 5.17 6.33
C PHE A 70 6.07 5.43 6.31
N TYR A 71 6.50 6.70 6.41
CA TYR A 71 7.92 7.04 6.44
C TYR A 71 8.64 6.66 7.74
N ALA A 72 7.91 6.47 8.85
CA ALA A 72 8.50 6.06 10.12
C ALA A 72 8.99 4.60 10.12
N ASN A 73 8.40 3.74 9.28
CA ASN A 73 8.84 2.36 9.11
C ASN A 73 8.65 1.90 7.66
N LEU A 74 9.77 1.75 6.94
CA LEU A 74 9.83 1.31 5.55
C LEU A 74 10.13 -0.19 5.39
N ASP A 75 10.27 -0.94 6.48
CA ASP A 75 10.55 -2.38 6.45
C ASP A 75 9.37 -3.17 5.87
N TYR A 76 9.59 -4.45 5.58
CA TYR A 76 8.50 -5.32 5.16
C TYR A 76 7.42 -5.42 6.26
N PRO A 77 6.15 -5.14 5.96
CA PRO A 77 5.10 -5.14 6.98
C PRO A 77 4.77 -6.57 7.43
N ILE A 78 5.17 -6.90 8.66
CA ILE A 78 4.84 -8.14 9.36
C ILE A 78 3.57 -7.93 10.18
N THR A 79 2.54 -8.73 9.92
CA THR A 79 1.24 -8.64 10.63
C THR A 79 0.92 -9.94 11.36
N ARG A 80 0.15 -9.85 12.45
CA ARG A 80 -0.25 -11.01 13.26
C ARG A 80 -1.13 -12.02 12.53
N TRP A 81 -1.94 -11.55 11.58
CA TRP A 81 -2.79 -12.38 10.72
C TRP A 81 -2.62 -11.96 9.26
N PRO A 82 -1.60 -12.48 8.56
CA PRO A 82 -1.35 -12.13 7.17
C PRO A 82 -2.32 -12.87 6.24
N ASN A 83 -2.85 -12.15 5.25
CA ASN A 83 -3.55 -12.74 4.10
C ASN A 83 -2.58 -12.85 2.92
N ARG A 84 -2.46 -11.79 2.10
CA ARG A 84 -1.57 -11.77 0.92
C ARG A 84 -0.08 -11.96 1.22
N ARG A 85 0.35 -11.60 2.43
CA ARG A 85 1.78 -11.58 2.83
C ARG A 85 2.20 -12.85 3.54
N LYS A 86 1.30 -13.85 3.64
CA LYS A 86 1.48 -15.01 4.51
C LYS A 86 2.82 -15.70 4.29
N GLU A 87 3.13 -16.09 3.05
CA GLU A 87 4.38 -16.79 2.72
C GLU A 87 5.62 -15.98 3.09
N MET A 88 5.67 -14.69 2.73
CA MET A 88 6.81 -13.83 3.05
C MET A 88 6.94 -13.57 4.54
N THR A 89 5.83 -13.38 5.24
CA THR A 89 5.81 -13.22 6.70
C THR A 89 6.37 -14.48 7.38
N GLU A 90 5.90 -15.67 6.98
CA GLU A 90 6.38 -16.95 7.52
C GLU A 90 7.89 -17.08 7.35
N ARG A 91 8.39 -16.88 6.12
CA ARG A 91 9.83 -16.91 5.81
C ARG A 91 10.67 -15.97 6.68
N LEU A 92 10.26 -14.70 6.78
CA LEU A 92 11.00 -13.70 7.55
C LEU A 92 10.97 -13.99 9.06
N THR A 93 9.87 -14.55 9.58
CA THR A 93 9.78 -14.93 11.00
C THR A 93 10.57 -16.19 11.35
N GLU A 94 10.68 -17.15 10.42
CA GLU A 94 11.49 -18.36 10.59
C GLU A 94 12.99 -18.06 10.53
N GLU A 95 13.41 -17.18 9.62
CA GLU A 95 14.80 -16.72 9.50
C GLU A 95 15.24 -15.96 10.76
N GLY A 96 14.41 -15.03 11.26
CA GLY A 96 14.71 -14.28 12.48
C GLY A 96 14.76 -15.13 13.77
N SER A 97 14.17 -16.33 13.77
CA SER A 97 14.21 -17.25 14.92
C SER A 97 15.46 -18.14 14.94
N LYS A 98 16.22 -18.20 13.85
CA LYS A 98 17.46 -19.00 13.75
C LYS A 98 18.71 -18.23 14.18
N ASP A 99 18.64 -16.90 14.22
CA ASP A 99 19.73 -16.00 14.58
C ASP A 99 19.69 -15.55 16.07
N SER A 100 18.84 -16.18 16.89
CA SER A 100 18.66 -15.94 18.33
C SER A 100 18.88 -17.20 19.15
#